data_AF-A0A536BRT7-F1
#
_entry.id   AF-A0A536BRT7-F1
#
_cell.length_a   1.000
_cell.length_b   1.000
_cell.length_c   1.000
_cell.angle_alpha   90.00
_cell.angle_beta   90.00
_cell.angle_gamma   90.00
#
_symmetry.space_group_name_H-M   'P 1'
#
loop_
_entity.id
_entity.type
_entity.pdbx_description
1 polymer ?
#
loop_
_entity_poly.entity_id
_entity_poly.type
_entity_poly.pdbx_seq_one_letter_code
_entity_poly.pdbx_strand_id
1 'polypeptide(L)'
;MNATTVGMLEPGMTIEVEDLPPGATVFDLVYVPAETPLLHAARARGLRAANGSEMLIQQAAIAFERWTGVAGMADVMRAAVAPLLADLGAPA
;
A
#
# COMPACT_ATOMS: atom_id res chain seq x y z
N MET A 1 9.59 6.82 -1.29
CA MET A 1 8.67 5.73 -1.68
C MET A 1 9.42 4.43 -1.48
N ASN A 2 8.81 3.43 -0.85
CA ASN A 2 9.32 2.07 -0.80
C ASN A 2 8.65 1.24 -1.90
N ALA A 3 9.46 0.63 -2.78
CA ALA A 3 9.02 -0.28 -3.83
C ALA A 3 9.77 -1.62 -3.77
N THR A 4 10.39 -1.91 -2.62
CA THR A 4 11.07 -3.17 -2.34
C THR A 4 10.15 -4.11 -1.56
N THR A 5 10.65 -5.29 -1.21
CA THR A 5 9.94 -6.26 -0.36
C THR A 5 10.16 -6.05 1.15
N VAL A 6 10.99 -5.07 1.55
CA VAL A 6 11.18 -4.70 2.96
C VAL A 6 9.88 -4.16 3.53
N GLY A 7 9.50 -4.62 4.71
CA GLY A 7 8.21 -4.40 5.34
C GLY A 7 7.19 -5.51 5.07
N MET A 8 7.41 -6.34 4.02
CA MET A 8 6.56 -7.49 3.68
C MET A 8 7.24 -8.83 4.03
N LEU A 9 8.42 -9.08 3.45
CA LEU A 9 9.15 -10.35 3.64
C LEU A 9 10.15 -10.27 4.79
N GLU A 10 10.69 -9.08 5.00
CA GLU A 10 11.69 -8.80 6.02
C GLU A 10 11.22 -7.59 6.82
N PRO A 11 11.32 -7.60 8.15
CA PRO A 11 11.00 -6.44 8.96
C PRO A 11 12.01 -5.31 8.68
N GLY A 12 11.54 -4.06 8.71
CA GLY A 12 12.41 -2.90 8.64
C GLY A 12 11.81 -1.72 7.90
N MET A 13 12.65 -0.71 7.69
CA MET A 13 12.36 0.49 6.93
C MET A 13 13.44 0.65 5.86
N THR A 14 13.07 1.11 4.67
CA THR A 14 14.04 1.42 3.61
C THR A 14 14.55 2.84 3.67
N ILE A 15 13.95 3.67 4.54
CA ILE A 15 14.22 5.10 4.66
C ILE A 15 14.09 5.45 6.13
N GLU A 16 15.08 6.18 6.67
CA GLU A 16 14.97 6.82 7.98
C GLU A 16 13.99 7.98 7.90
N VAL A 17 12.87 7.86 8.61
CA VAL A 17 11.75 8.79 8.48
C VAL A 17 12.11 10.17 9.01
N GLU A 18 13.03 10.26 9.96
CA GLU A 18 13.52 11.45 10.64
C GLU A 18 14.21 12.42 9.66
N ASP A 19 14.86 11.89 8.63
CA ASP A 19 15.58 12.66 7.62
C ASP A 19 14.66 13.28 6.56
N LEU A 20 13.39 12.89 6.51
CA LEU A 20 12.45 13.43 5.54
C LEU A 20 12.14 14.91 5.84
N PRO A 21 11.91 15.76 4.82
CA PRO A 21 11.50 17.14 5.06
C PRO A 21 10.10 17.22 5.69
N PRO A 22 9.79 18.29 6.45
CA PRO A 22 8.44 18.56 6.92
C PRO A 22 7.45 18.56 5.74
N GLY A 23 6.30 17.90 5.91
CA GLY A 23 5.26 17.82 4.87
C GLY A 23 5.50 16.75 3.78
N ALA A 24 6.59 15.97 3.89
CA ALA A 24 6.80 14.80 3.04
C ALA A 24 5.61 13.82 3.07
N THR A 25 5.44 13.08 1.98
CA THR A 25 4.49 11.97 1.90
C THR A 25 5.25 10.67 1.71
N VAL A 26 4.96 9.70 2.55
CA VAL A 26 5.53 8.36 2.48
C VAL A 26 4.54 7.46 1.75
N PHE A 27 5.03 6.78 0.72
CA PHE A 27 4.25 5.78 0.01
C PHE A 27 5.03 4.47 0.04
N ASP A 28 4.37 3.41 0.48
CA ASP A 28 4.93 2.07 0.57
C ASP A 28 4.10 1.14 -0.32
N LEU A 29 4.71 0.51 -1.32
CA LEU A 29 3.98 -0.38 -2.24
C LEU A 29 3.57 -1.70 -1.58
N VAL A 30 4.08 -1.99 -0.38
CA VAL A 30 3.60 -3.09 0.43
C VAL A 30 2.14 -2.82 0.84
N TYR A 31 1.29 -3.83 0.66
CA TYR A 31 -0.13 -3.80 1.05
C TYR A 31 -0.50 -4.92 2.05
N VAL A 32 0.39 -5.90 2.28
CA VAL A 32 0.33 -6.87 3.37
C VAL A 32 1.70 -6.92 4.06
N PRO A 33 1.80 -6.61 5.36
CA PRO A 33 0.73 -6.07 6.21
C PRO A 33 0.26 -4.69 5.74
N ALA A 34 -0.95 -4.29 6.15
CA ALA A 34 -1.50 -2.97 5.80
C ALA A 34 -0.71 -1.81 6.42
N GLU A 35 -0.07 -2.06 7.57
CA GLU A 35 0.78 -1.13 8.32
C GLU A 35 2.20 -1.71 8.40
N THR A 36 3.14 -1.18 7.63
CA THR A 36 4.58 -1.53 7.73
C THR A 36 5.27 -0.66 8.78
N PRO A 37 6.48 -1.04 9.27
CA PRO A 37 7.25 -0.19 10.17
C PRO A 37 7.51 1.22 9.61
N LEU A 38 7.74 1.32 8.29
CA LEU A 38 7.94 2.60 7.60
C LEU A 38 6.68 3.48 7.66
N LEU A 39 5.50 2.90 7.39
CA LEU A 39 4.23 3.64 7.45
C LEU A 39 3.90 4.06 8.88
N HIS A 40 4.15 3.18 9.85
CA HIS A 40 3.96 3.48 11.26
C HIS A 40 4.82 4.66 11.70
N ALA A 41 6.13 4.62 11.43
CA ALA A 41 7.06 5.70 11.76
C ALA A 41 6.70 7.03 11.07
N ALA A 42 6.32 6.99 9.79
CA ALA A 42 5.87 8.16 9.04
C ALA A 42 4.65 8.83 9.72
N ARG A 43 3.65 8.04 10.10
CA ARG A 43 2.45 8.55 10.79
C ARG A 43 2.78 9.05 12.19
N ALA A 44 3.67 8.39 12.92
CA ALA A 44 4.12 8.83 14.24
C ALA A 44 4.81 10.20 14.18
N ARG A 45 5.50 10.52 13.07
CA ARG A 45 6.08 11.86 12.81
C ARG A 45 5.07 12.89 12.27
N GLY A 46 3.81 12.52 12.08
CA GLY A 46 2.78 13.39 11.51
C GLY A 46 2.89 13.58 10.00
N LEU A 47 3.63 12.72 9.30
CA LEU A 47 3.70 12.74 7.83
C LEU A 47 2.47 12.03 7.24
N ARG A 48 2.13 12.42 6.01
CA ARG A 48 1.12 11.69 5.23
C ARG A 48 1.72 10.34 4.81
N ALA A 49 0.98 9.26 5.00
CA ALA A 49 1.44 7.92 4.66
C ALA A 49 0.30 7.07 4.05
N ALA A 50 0.61 6.37 2.95
CA ALA A 50 -0.31 5.43 2.30
C ALA A 50 0.41 4.15 1.85
N ASN A 51 -0.31 3.03 1.89
CA ASN A 51 0.19 1.71 1.49
C ASN A 51 -0.16 1.38 0.02
N GLY A 52 0.23 0.19 -0.43
CA GLY A 52 0.10 -0.23 -1.83
C GLY A 52 -1.29 -0.70 -2.25
N SER A 53 -2.29 -0.71 -1.36
CA SER A 53 -3.60 -1.29 -1.65
C SER A 53 -4.32 -0.58 -2.80
N GLU A 54 -4.25 0.76 -2.85
CA GLU A 54 -4.80 1.53 -3.95
C GLU A 54 -4.10 1.22 -5.28
N MET A 55 -2.77 1.10 -5.25
CA MET A 55 -1.99 0.73 -6.43
C MET A 55 -2.40 -0.65 -6.95
N LEU A 56 -2.54 -1.64 -6.05
CA LEU A 56 -3.01 -2.99 -6.39
C LEU A 56 -4.34 -2.97 -7.15
N ILE A 57 -5.28 -2.14 -6.71
CA ILE A 57 -6.60 -1.99 -7.34
C ILE A 57 -6.49 -1.30 -8.70
N GLN A 58 -5.79 -0.17 -8.76
CA GLN A 58 -5.70 0.63 -9.99
C GLN A 58 -4.96 -0.13 -11.11
N GLN A 59 -3.86 -0.82 -10.78
CA GLN A 59 -3.14 -1.63 -11.76
C GLN A 59 -4.00 -2.79 -12.27
N ALA A 60 -4.79 -3.43 -11.40
CA ALA A 60 -5.67 -4.53 -11.76
C ALA A 60 -6.81 -4.04 -12.67
N ALA A 61 -7.39 -2.87 -12.39
CA ALA A 61 -8.41 -2.26 -13.23
C ALA A 61 -7.88 -1.96 -14.64
N ILE A 62 -6.68 -1.39 -14.75
CA ILE A 62 -6.02 -1.13 -16.05
C ILE A 62 -5.73 -2.43 -16.80
N ALA A 63 -5.21 -3.46 -16.12
CA ALA A 63 -4.93 -4.74 -16.74
C ALA A 63 -6.22 -5.42 -17.24
N PHE A 64 -7.27 -5.38 -16.43
CA PHE A 64 -8.59 -5.94 -16.77
C PHE A 64 -9.20 -5.25 -17.98
N GLU A 65 -9.14 -3.92 -18.06
CA GLU A 65 -9.61 -3.17 -19.23
C GLU A 65 -8.83 -3.58 -20.48
N ARG A 66 -7.51 -3.72 -20.39
CA ARG A 66 -6.66 -4.14 -21.53
C ARG A 66 -6.98 -5.56 -22.02
N TRP A 67 -7.36 -6.46 -21.12
CA TRP A 67 -7.66 -7.85 -21.48
C TRP A 67 -9.09 -8.06 -21.97
N THR A 68 -10.05 -7.32 -21.41
CA THR A 68 -11.48 -7.57 -21.62
C THR A 68 -12.18 -6.49 -22.45
N GLY A 69 -11.58 -5.32 -22.57
CA GLY A 69 -12.21 -4.12 -23.13
C GLY A 69 -13.22 -3.45 -22.19
N VAL A 70 -13.41 -3.94 -20.97
CA VAL A 70 -14.36 -3.40 -19.99
C VAL A 70 -13.65 -2.46 -19.01
N ALA A 71 -13.98 -1.17 -19.09
CA ALA A 71 -13.42 -0.12 -18.23
C ALA A 71 -14.23 0.09 -16.93
N GLY A 72 -13.68 0.90 -16.01
CA GLY A 72 -14.42 1.39 -14.84
C GLY A 72 -14.62 0.39 -13.71
N MET A 73 -13.82 -0.68 -13.66
CA MET A 73 -13.98 -1.75 -12.67
C MET A 73 -13.28 -1.49 -11.32
N ALA A 74 -12.60 -0.35 -11.14
CA ALA A 74 -11.82 -0.08 -9.93
C ALA A 74 -12.67 -0.13 -8.64
N ASP A 75 -13.87 0.45 -8.63
CA ASP A 75 -14.73 0.43 -7.44
C ASP A 75 -15.29 -0.97 -7.14
N VAL A 76 -15.58 -1.75 -8.18
CA VAL A 76 -15.99 -3.15 -8.04
C VAL A 76 -14.85 -3.97 -7.43
N MET A 77 -13.62 -3.80 -7.94
CA MET A 77 -12.43 -4.48 -7.42
C MET A 77 -12.12 -4.06 -5.98
N ARG A 78 -12.26 -2.77 -5.67
CA ARG A 78 -12.10 -2.24 -4.31
C ARG A 78 -13.06 -2.91 -3.32
N ALA A 79 -14.35 -3.00 -3.68
CA ALA A 79 -15.34 -3.66 -2.85
C ALA A 79 -15.05 -5.16 -2.68
N ALA A 80 -14.58 -5.83 -3.75
CA ALA A 80 -14.28 -7.26 -3.73
C ALA A 80 -13.04 -7.60 -2.88
N VAL A 81 -12.00 -6.76 -2.91
CA VAL A 81 -10.72 -7.04 -2.24
C VAL A 81 -10.69 -6.60 -0.78
N ALA A 82 -11.55 -5.64 -0.38
CA ALA A 82 -11.60 -5.10 0.99
C ALA A 82 -11.64 -6.17 2.10
N PRO A 83 -12.53 -7.20 2.07
CA PRO A 83 -12.53 -8.24 3.10
C PRO A 83 -11.24 -9.07 3.09
N LEU A 84 -10.65 -9.34 1.92
CA LEU A 84 -9.43 -10.14 1.81
C LEU A 84 -8.21 -9.40 2.40
N LEU A 85 -8.11 -8.09 2.19
CA LEU A 85 -7.05 -7.28 2.79
C LEU A 85 -7.19 -7.17 4.31
N ALA A 86 -8.42 -7.18 4.83
CA ALA A 86 -8.65 -7.20 6.27
C ALA A 86 -8.19 -8.53 6.89
N ASP A 87 -8.50 -9.66 6.24
CA ASP A 87 -8.13 -11.00 6.73
C ASP A 87 -6.61 -11.23 6.68
N LEU A 88 -5.91 -10.72 5.66
CA LEU A 88 -4.45 -10.84 5.52
C LEU A 88 -3.66 -10.03 6.57
N GLY A 89 -4.32 -9.14 7.31
CA GLY A 89 -3.74 -8.38 8.42
C GLY A 89 -3.97 -8.99 9.80
N ALA A 90 -4.75 -10.07 9.92
CA ALA A 90 -5.00 -10.72 11.20
C ALA A 90 -3.75 -11.50 11.65
N PRO A 91 -3.32 -11.39 12.93
CA PRO A 91 -2.30 -12.27 13.46
C PRO A 91 -2.78 -13.73 13.38
N ALA A 92 -1.88 -14.63 13.00
CA ALA A 92 -2.12 -16.08 12.95
C ALA A 92 -2.42 -16.66 14.35
#